data_AF-A0A8X7NIH4-F1
#
_entry.id   AF-A0A8X7NIH4-F1
#
_cell.length_a   1.000
_cell.length_b   1.000
_cell.length_c   1.000
_cell.angle_alpha   90.00
_cell.angle_beta   90.00
_cell.angle_gamma   90.00
#
_symmetry.space_group_name_H-M   'P 1'
#
loop_
_entity.id
_entity.type
_entity.pdbx_description
1 polymer ?
#
loop_
_entity_poly.entity_id
_entity_poly.type
_entity_poly.pdbx_seq_one_letter_code
_entity_poly.pdbx_strand_id
1 'polypeptide(L)'
;MFKKLDFFVDIKYNRNHDFRSFIAEQKYSWLGNTVGHQSEGESSLSGIATKYLAEDGSIDIEQVMSYLAGHVGISPNKLADHEIDSMIWGWYDNHVALLFNLLRLYVMADVKDHGGLNTAGSFPKYDDGRIEIDPNIILPKADKPISWSWPGGDDPTNYPQWISIRLMIPRVNAHCIDLRALSRTEAIVVLMATGKWKRQSNFRIDFDYPKLADRLAYRFDGNIPEMNDWNLGEHHVNLPSIDKGVIWSALTKYVIHNHLYYHFYSAACVLSQLLLTVVPDSAEGQVWLMEKVEVCLPRFGSVRGKYTFFKNSDSGFADSTPLEEWHYIQSNVESLYITAVVVATCVSLASGLDVPLNGTSNAYVYYSNVAAKPKVWKIPCKYRITKPIERSNRGALYGILDAWKYIWAAQVCGYEVTVNTASGIRWYLENFTSKLKSWTHLITQGIPPDLDVLTITSVTKTVNDRMSLPDITMPGPWNDIAVDIKVHEKRFVTDWNENFVIQTFMPKISLPSVKLESAYANDVWRFWGRISKKSTPVFLSNSALSMLLPGEIWQSSEGGDKFQSSDLFQIGDSWNEGYIHAVD
;
A
#
# COMPACT_ATOMS: atom_id res chain seq x y z
N MET A 1 -11.56 15.50 6.65
CA MET A 1 -11.13 14.81 5.42
C MET A 1 -9.62 14.74 5.28
N PHE A 2 -8.85 15.54 6.03
CA PHE A 2 -7.40 15.43 6.08
C PHE A 2 -6.97 14.62 7.30
N LYS A 3 -5.79 14.01 7.18
CA LYS A 3 -5.08 13.38 8.30
C LYS A 3 -3.73 14.07 8.41
N LYS A 4 -3.29 14.32 9.64
CA LYS A 4 -2.13 15.13 9.97
C LYS A 4 -1.18 14.30 10.82
N LEU A 5 0.05 14.09 10.36
CA LEU A 5 1.10 13.42 11.12
C LEU A 5 2.02 14.48 11.72
N ASP A 6 2.00 14.61 13.05
CA ASP A 6 2.95 15.43 13.81
C ASP A 6 4.16 14.60 14.24
N PHE A 7 5.34 15.13 13.99
CA PHE A 7 6.63 14.60 14.46
C PHE A 7 7.24 15.58 15.46
N PHE A 8 7.56 15.10 16.66
CA PHE A 8 8.33 15.87 17.64
C PHE A 8 9.82 15.61 17.41
N VAL A 9 10.51 16.60 16.82
CA VAL A 9 11.88 16.46 16.32
C VAL A 9 12.86 17.23 17.19
N ASP A 10 13.81 16.52 17.80
CA ASP A 10 14.99 17.12 18.43
C ASP A 10 16.17 17.11 17.46
N ILE A 11 16.86 18.25 17.34
CA ILE A 11 18.17 18.33 16.69
C ILE A 11 19.25 18.67 17.71
N LYS A 12 20.34 17.89 17.73
CA LYS A 12 21.54 18.14 18.53
C LYS A 12 22.74 18.55 17.68
N TYR A 13 23.51 19.52 18.18
CA TYR A 13 24.82 19.92 17.64
C TYR A 13 25.94 19.72 18.66
N ASN A 14 27.14 19.34 18.21
CA ASN A 14 28.27 19.09 19.10
C ASN A 14 29.22 20.30 19.25
N ARG A 15 28.96 21.07 20.32
CA ARG A 15 29.98 21.43 21.33
C ARG A 15 29.35 21.76 22.70
N ASN A 16 28.12 22.26 22.73
CA ASN A 16 27.47 22.75 23.96
C ASN A 16 26.21 22.00 24.42
N HIS A 17 25.86 20.84 23.82
CA HIS A 17 24.61 20.09 24.12
C HIS A 17 23.30 20.83 23.81
N ASP A 18 23.35 21.98 23.15
CA ASP A 18 22.17 22.69 22.66
C ASP A 18 21.28 21.76 21.81
N PHE A 19 20.00 21.72 22.16
CA PHE A 19 18.95 20.96 21.49
C PHE A 19 17.82 21.89 21.06
N ARG A 20 17.23 21.64 19.88
CA ARG A 20 15.99 22.30 19.45
C ARG A 20 14.92 21.26 19.17
N SER A 21 13.85 21.31 19.96
CA SER A 21 12.60 20.62 19.69
C SER A 21 11.72 21.46 18.74
N PHE A 22 11.06 20.83 17.77
CA PHE A 22 9.99 21.43 16.98
C PHE A 22 8.97 20.37 16.55
N ILE A 23 7.79 20.84 16.12
CA ILE A 23 6.76 19.99 15.52
C ILE A 23 6.89 20.12 14.00
N ALA A 24 7.10 19.00 13.30
CA ALA A 24 6.94 18.92 11.85
C ALA A 24 5.61 18.26 11.52
N GLU A 25 4.93 18.75 10.48
CA GLU A 25 3.58 18.31 10.10
C GLU A 25 3.58 17.78 8.66
N GLN A 26 2.99 16.60 8.42
CA GLN A 26 2.58 16.19 7.08
C GLN A 26 1.07 15.99 6.99
N LYS A 27 0.45 16.58 5.95
CA LYS A 27 -0.97 16.43 5.64
C LYS A 27 -1.16 15.32 4.60
N TYR A 28 -2.21 14.54 4.76
CA TYR A 28 -2.65 13.51 3.83
C TYR A 28 -4.13 13.71 3.53
N SER A 29 -4.54 13.32 2.32
CA SER A 29 -5.93 13.33 1.86
C SER A 29 -6.33 11.95 1.37
N TRP A 30 -7.60 11.59 1.53
CA TRP A 30 -8.19 10.40 0.94
C TRP A 30 -8.74 10.66 -0.47
N LEU A 31 -8.70 11.91 -0.95
CA LEU A 31 -9.31 12.35 -2.20
C LEU A 31 -8.36 12.19 -3.39
N GLY A 32 -8.93 12.02 -4.59
CA GLY A 32 -8.17 11.99 -5.84
C GLY A 32 -8.90 11.30 -6.99
N ASN A 33 -8.41 11.52 -8.22
CA ASN A 33 -9.03 10.97 -9.42
C ASN A 33 -8.48 9.58 -9.78
N THR A 34 -9.09 8.55 -9.19
CA THR A 34 -8.80 7.15 -9.50
C THR A 34 -9.71 6.60 -10.59
N VAL A 35 -9.17 5.79 -11.49
CA VAL A 35 -9.92 4.95 -12.44
C VAL A 35 -9.52 3.48 -12.28
N GLY A 36 -10.53 2.62 -12.23
CA GLY A 36 -10.37 1.18 -12.10
C GLY A 36 -10.46 0.44 -13.43
N HIS A 37 -9.56 -0.52 -13.63
CA HIS A 37 -9.55 -1.43 -14.77
C HIS A 37 -9.58 -2.88 -14.29
N GLN A 38 -10.22 -3.74 -15.08
CA GLN A 38 -10.23 -5.18 -14.88
C GLN A 38 -9.49 -5.83 -16.05
N SER A 39 -8.51 -6.68 -15.76
CA SER A 39 -7.81 -7.49 -16.75
C SER A 39 -7.77 -8.95 -16.33
N GLU A 40 -7.41 -9.85 -17.23
CA GLU A 40 -7.13 -11.22 -16.82
C GLU A 40 -5.92 -11.22 -15.87
N GLY A 41 -6.03 -11.95 -14.77
CA GLY A 41 -4.94 -12.21 -13.84
C GLY A 41 -4.77 -13.70 -13.67
N GLU A 42 -3.77 -14.12 -12.92
CA GLU A 42 -3.52 -15.53 -12.63
C GLU A 42 -4.66 -16.19 -11.82
N SER A 43 -4.87 -17.49 -12.04
CA SER A 43 -5.73 -18.34 -11.19
C SER A 43 -4.92 -18.90 -10.04
N SER A 44 -5.38 -18.71 -8.78
CA SER A 44 -4.74 -19.31 -7.61
C SER A 44 -5.73 -20.18 -6.86
N LEU A 45 -5.51 -21.49 -6.91
CA LEU A 45 -6.30 -22.50 -6.22
C LEU A 45 -5.81 -22.77 -4.78
N SER A 46 -4.70 -22.14 -4.37
CA SER A 46 -4.17 -22.07 -3.00
C SER A 46 -5.29 -22.01 -1.96
N GLY A 47 -5.19 -22.85 -0.93
CA GLY A 47 -6.20 -23.03 0.11
C GLY A 47 -7.32 -24.04 -0.22
N ILE A 48 -7.41 -24.62 -1.42
CA ILE A 48 -8.18 -25.87 -1.62
C ILE A 48 -7.39 -27.02 -0.99
N ALA A 49 -8.11 -28.03 -0.48
CA ALA A 49 -7.51 -29.24 0.06
C ALA A 49 -6.57 -29.93 -0.95
N THR A 50 -5.33 -30.25 -0.53
CA THR A 50 -4.25 -30.78 -1.40
C THR A 50 -4.66 -31.98 -2.23
N LYS A 51 -5.43 -32.91 -1.65
CA LYS A 51 -5.99 -34.10 -2.32
C LYS A 51 -6.91 -33.85 -3.53
N TYR A 52 -7.23 -32.60 -3.86
CA TYR A 52 -8.00 -32.21 -5.06
C TYR A 52 -7.20 -31.28 -5.98
N LEU A 53 -5.90 -31.16 -5.75
CA LEU A 53 -4.97 -30.39 -6.56
C LEU A 53 -3.90 -31.33 -7.14
N ALA A 54 -3.57 -31.14 -8.42
CA ALA A 54 -2.40 -31.76 -9.03
C ALA A 54 -1.12 -31.02 -8.60
N GLU A 55 0.05 -31.60 -8.90
CA GLU A 55 1.37 -31.04 -8.54
C GLU A 55 1.63 -29.65 -9.16
N ASP A 56 0.98 -29.33 -10.28
CA ASP A 56 1.04 -28.02 -10.93
C ASP A 56 0.09 -26.96 -10.31
N GLY A 57 -0.72 -27.37 -9.32
CA GLY A 57 -1.71 -26.54 -8.65
C GLY A 57 -3.06 -26.44 -9.38
N SER A 58 -3.28 -27.17 -10.48
CA SER A 58 -4.58 -27.31 -11.15
C SER A 58 -5.53 -28.22 -10.35
N ILE A 59 -6.82 -28.28 -10.73
CA ILE A 59 -7.78 -29.20 -10.08
C ILE A 59 -7.56 -30.63 -10.57
N ASP A 60 -7.32 -31.55 -9.65
CA ASP A 60 -7.35 -32.98 -9.92
C ASP A 60 -8.81 -33.46 -10.03
N ILE A 61 -9.28 -33.57 -11.28
CA ILE A 61 -10.64 -34.02 -11.59
C ILE A 61 -10.84 -35.49 -11.22
N GLU A 62 -9.82 -36.35 -11.37
CA GLU A 62 -9.92 -37.78 -11.06
C GLU A 62 -10.19 -38.00 -9.56
N GLN A 63 -9.45 -37.30 -8.69
CA GLN A 63 -9.68 -37.35 -7.24
C GLN A 63 -11.03 -36.74 -6.83
N VAL A 64 -11.50 -35.72 -7.54
CA VAL A 64 -12.85 -35.16 -7.35
C VAL A 64 -13.93 -36.19 -7.70
N MET A 65 -13.81 -36.90 -8.83
CA MET A 65 -14.77 -37.93 -9.24
C MET A 65 -14.71 -39.16 -8.33
N SER A 66 -13.51 -39.59 -7.94
CA SER A 66 -13.28 -40.67 -6.96
C SER A 66 -13.97 -40.36 -5.62
N TYR A 67 -13.83 -39.14 -5.11
CA TYR A 67 -14.52 -38.72 -3.90
C TYR A 67 -16.05 -38.72 -4.05
N LEU A 68 -16.57 -38.20 -5.16
CA LEU A 68 -18.01 -38.19 -5.49
C LEU A 68 -18.59 -39.62 -5.57
N ALA A 69 -17.89 -40.55 -6.22
CA ALA A 69 -18.26 -41.96 -6.30
C ALA A 69 -18.36 -42.61 -4.92
N GLY A 70 -17.32 -42.43 -4.08
CA GLY A 70 -17.23 -43.08 -2.77
C GLY A 70 -18.17 -42.50 -1.70
N HIS A 71 -18.56 -41.22 -1.78
CA HIS A 71 -19.19 -40.52 -0.65
C HIS A 71 -20.57 -39.92 -0.93
N VAL A 72 -20.99 -39.75 -2.19
CA VAL A 72 -22.20 -38.97 -2.53
C VAL A 72 -23.33 -39.84 -3.11
N GLY A 73 -23.10 -41.15 -3.32
CA GLY A 73 -24.15 -42.09 -3.74
C GLY A 73 -24.70 -41.81 -5.15
N ILE A 74 -23.84 -41.31 -6.04
CA ILE A 74 -24.19 -40.91 -7.40
C ILE A 74 -24.18 -42.14 -8.32
N SER A 75 -25.19 -42.28 -9.18
CA SER A 75 -25.22 -43.34 -10.20
C SER A 75 -24.07 -43.18 -11.21
N PRO A 76 -23.34 -44.26 -11.59
CA PRO A 76 -22.16 -44.16 -12.46
C PRO A 76 -22.34 -43.33 -13.73
N ASN A 77 -23.46 -43.49 -14.44
CA ASN A 77 -23.73 -42.72 -15.67
C ASN A 77 -23.73 -41.20 -15.41
N LYS A 78 -24.41 -40.74 -14.36
CA LYS A 78 -24.44 -39.31 -13.98
C LYS A 78 -23.09 -38.79 -13.51
N LEU A 79 -22.21 -39.67 -13.01
CA LEU A 79 -20.86 -39.29 -12.63
C LEU A 79 -20.00 -39.10 -13.89
N ALA A 80 -20.09 -40.01 -14.86
CA ALA A 80 -19.41 -39.90 -16.16
C ALA A 80 -19.90 -38.66 -16.96
N ASP A 81 -21.21 -38.40 -17.00
CA ASP A 81 -21.77 -37.19 -17.62
C ASP A 81 -21.18 -35.92 -16.97
N HIS A 82 -21.12 -35.90 -15.63
CA HIS A 82 -20.58 -34.78 -14.84
C HIS A 82 -19.06 -34.63 -14.94
N GLU A 83 -18.34 -35.72 -15.18
CA GLU A 83 -16.90 -35.73 -15.45
C GLU A 83 -16.59 -35.04 -16.78
N ILE A 84 -17.32 -35.40 -17.84
CA ILE A 84 -17.23 -34.76 -19.16
C ILE A 84 -17.55 -33.26 -19.06
N ASP A 85 -18.62 -32.89 -18.36
CA ASP A 85 -18.95 -31.48 -18.08
C ASP A 85 -17.81 -30.79 -17.31
N SER A 86 -17.26 -31.42 -16.28
CA SER A 86 -16.21 -30.82 -15.42
C SER A 86 -14.91 -30.55 -16.16
N MET A 87 -14.55 -31.36 -17.16
CA MET A 87 -13.35 -31.16 -17.99
C MET A 87 -13.42 -29.89 -18.86
N ILE A 88 -14.62 -29.45 -19.26
CA ILE A 88 -14.82 -28.25 -20.11
C ILE A 88 -15.08 -26.97 -19.30
N TRP A 89 -15.02 -27.03 -17.96
CA TRP A 89 -15.34 -25.89 -17.11
C TRP A 89 -14.19 -24.91 -16.90
N GLY A 90 -14.55 -23.65 -16.70
CA GLY A 90 -13.60 -22.66 -16.19
C GLY A 90 -13.24 -22.98 -14.74
N TRP A 91 -11.99 -23.33 -14.48
CA TRP A 91 -11.42 -23.52 -13.14
C TRP A 91 -10.70 -22.27 -12.61
N TYR A 92 -11.07 -21.10 -13.14
CA TYR A 92 -10.52 -19.81 -12.76
C TYR A 92 -10.98 -19.37 -11.36
N ASP A 93 -10.02 -19.16 -10.46
CA ASP A 93 -10.24 -18.69 -9.10
C ASP A 93 -9.29 -17.52 -8.78
N ASN A 94 -9.86 -16.33 -8.64
CA ASN A 94 -9.15 -15.14 -8.19
C ASN A 94 -10.16 -14.21 -7.49
N HIS A 95 -9.96 -13.99 -6.19
CA HIS A 95 -10.91 -13.27 -5.34
C HIS A 95 -10.47 -11.84 -5.02
N VAL A 96 -9.33 -11.39 -5.54
CA VAL A 96 -8.70 -10.11 -5.16
C VAL A 96 -9.66 -8.93 -5.40
N ALA A 97 -10.38 -8.90 -6.52
CA ALA A 97 -11.36 -7.84 -6.79
C ALA A 97 -12.56 -7.83 -5.81
N LEU A 98 -13.03 -9.00 -5.35
CA LEU A 98 -14.11 -9.11 -4.36
C LEU A 98 -13.63 -8.70 -2.97
N LEU A 99 -12.45 -9.19 -2.56
CA LEU A 99 -11.85 -8.85 -1.26
C LEU A 99 -11.48 -7.36 -1.21
N PHE A 100 -11.00 -6.79 -2.31
CA PHE A 100 -10.80 -5.35 -2.46
C PHE A 100 -12.11 -4.60 -2.28
N ASN A 101 -13.18 -4.99 -2.99
CA ASN A 101 -14.51 -4.38 -2.83
C ASN A 101 -15.01 -4.42 -1.37
N LEU A 102 -14.87 -5.55 -0.67
CA LEU A 102 -15.24 -5.68 0.74
C LEU A 102 -14.38 -4.78 1.65
N LEU A 103 -13.06 -4.73 1.43
CA LEU A 103 -12.15 -3.86 2.18
C LEU A 103 -12.45 -2.37 1.97
N ARG A 104 -12.67 -1.91 0.73
CA ARG A 104 -13.06 -0.50 0.49
C ARG A 104 -14.46 -0.18 1.01
N LEU A 105 -15.40 -1.14 1.00
CA LEU A 105 -16.72 -0.97 1.61
C LEU A 105 -16.60 -0.79 3.13
N TYR A 106 -15.75 -1.58 3.79
CA TYR A 106 -15.44 -1.44 5.20
C TYR A 106 -14.86 -0.05 5.52
N VAL A 107 -13.82 0.38 4.79
CA VAL A 107 -13.21 1.70 5.01
C VAL A 107 -14.21 2.84 4.78
N MET A 108 -15.03 2.78 3.73
CA MET A 108 -16.04 3.80 3.46
C MET A 108 -17.14 3.82 4.55
N ALA A 109 -17.56 2.66 5.05
CA ALA A 109 -18.49 2.58 6.19
C ALA A 109 -17.87 3.18 7.47
N ASP A 110 -16.60 2.87 7.76
CA ASP A 110 -15.88 3.43 8.89
C ASP A 110 -15.69 4.95 8.78
N VAL A 111 -15.40 5.48 7.58
CA VAL A 111 -15.37 6.93 7.33
C VAL A 111 -16.76 7.55 7.51
N LYS A 112 -17.85 6.89 7.09
CA LYS A 112 -19.23 7.36 7.30
C LYS A 112 -19.58 7.45 8.78
N ASP A 113 -19.27 6.43 9.56
CA ASP A 113 -19.54 6.40 11.01
C ASP A 113 -18.85 7.55 11.75
N HIS A 114 -17.66 7.96 11.29
CA HIS A 114 -16.92 9.11 11.80
C HIS A 114 -17.32 10.45 11.15
N GLY A 115 -18.46 10.52 10.44
CA GLY A 115 -19.02 11.74 9.86
C GLY A 115 -18.37 12.21 8.55
N GLY A 116 -17.62 11.35 7.88
CA GLY A 116 -16.72 11.74 6.79
C GLY A 116 -17.26 11.70 5.36
N LEU A 117 -18.43 11.10 5.14
CA LEU A 117 -19.08 10.98 3.83
C LEU A 117 -20.37 11.82 3.73
N ASN A 118 -20.34 13.02 4.30
CA ASN A 118 -21.44 13.99 4.22
C ASN A 118 -21.46 14.75 2.89
N THR A 119 -20.30 14.91 2.23
CA THR A 119 -20.17 15.54 0.91
C THR A 119 -19.26 14.71 0.01
N ALA A 120 -19.21 15.04 -1.29
CA ALA A 120 -18.31 14.38 -2.23
C ALA A 120 -16.82 14.62 -1.89
N GLY A 121 -16.50 15.76 -1.26
CA GLY A 121 -15.18 16.14 -0.76
C GLY A 121 -14.34 16.93 -1.75
N SER A 122 -13.69 17.97 -1.27
CA SER A 122 -12.71 18.78 -2.02
C SER A 122 -11.36 18.83 -1.30
N PHE A 123 -10.29 18.95 -2.08
CA PHE A 123 -9.00 19.43 -1.59
C PHE A 123 -9.11 20.88 -1.10
N PRO A 124 -8.25 21.33 -0.17
CA PRO A 124 -8.15 22.73 0.15
C PRO A 124 -7.44 23.43 -1.01
N LYS A 125 -7.79 24.70 -1.26
CA LYS A 125 -6.99 25.52 -2.16
C LYS A 125 -5.61 25.76 -1.58
N TYR A 126 -4.61 25.78 -2.44
CA TYR A 126 -3.27 26.25 -2.11
C TYR A 126 -3.22 27.76 -2.29
N ASP A 127 -2.70 28.47 -1.29
CA ASP A 127 -2.42 29.91 -1.35
C ASP A 127 -1.21 30.20 -0.44
N ASP A 128 -0.13 30.74 -1.03
CA ASP A 128 1.08 31.17 -0.32
C ASP A 128 1.18 32.70 -0.17
N GLY A 129 0.14 33.44 -0.59
CA GLY A 129 0.09 34.89 -0.68
C GLY A 129 0.69 35.46 -1.98
N ARG A 130 1.11 34.61 -2.92
CA ARG A 130 1.62 34.99 -4.25
C ARG A 130 0.90 34.24 -5.38
N ILE A 131 0.53 32.98 -5.19
CA ILE A 131 -0.14 32.11 -6.17
C ILE A 131 -1.25 31.32 -5.48
N GLU A 132 -2.49 31.45 -5.99
CA GLU A 132 -3.61 30.58 -5.63
C GLU A 132 -3.71 29.42 -6.64
N ILE A 133 -3.78 28.17 -6.17
CA ILE A 133 -4.02 26.98 -7.00
C ILE A 133 -5.22 26.21 -6.44
N ASP A 134 -6.17 25.90 -7.32
CA ASP A 134 -7.32 25.04 -7.01
C ASP A 134 -7.13 23.64 -7.65
N PRO A 135 -6.65 22.63 -6.90
CA PRO A 135 -6.46 21.28 -7.44
C PRO A 135 -7.78 20.53 -7.68
N ASN A 136 -8.94 21.10 -7.32
CA ASN A 136 -10.23 20.41 -7.48
C ASN A 136 -10.70 20.27 -8.94
N ILE A 137 -10.05 20.94 -9.90
CA ILE A 137 -10.39 20.86 -11.33
C ILE A 137 -10.30 19.43 -11.90
N ILE A 138 -9.47 18.56 -11.31
CA ILE A 138 -9.33 17.16 -11.75
C ILE A 138 -10.36 16.22 -11.09
N LEU A 139 -11.07 16.67 -10.05
CA LEU A 139 -11.98 15.81 -9.30
C LEU A 139 -13.27 15.55 -10.11
N PRO A 140 -13.74 14.29 -10.18
CA PRO A 140 -14.87 13.90 -11.03
C PRO A 140 -16.22 14.42 -10.56
N LYS A 141 -16.34 14.85 -9.29
CA LYS A 141 -17.57 15.42 -8.72
C LYS A 141 -17.28 16.77 -8.08
N ALA A 142 -18.20 17.71 -8.27
CA ALA A 142 -18.23 18.92 -7.46
C ALA A 142 -18.52 18.58 -5.99
N ASP A 143 -17.92 19.31 -5.05
CA ASP A 143 -18.21 19.13 -3.63
C ASP A 143 -19.65 19.56 -3.31
N LYS A 144 -20.50 18.56 -3.10
CA LYS A 144 -21.93 18.71 -2.79
C LYS A 144 -22.31 17.65 -1.75
N PRO A 145 -23.38 17.87 -0.95
CA PRO A 145 -23.88 16.85 -0.03
C PRO A 145 -24.19 15.53 -0.74
N ILE A 146 -23.83 14.42 -0.11
CA ILE A 146 -24.11 13.06 -0.59
C ILE A 146 -24.83 12.24 0.48
N SER A 147 -25.64 11.28 0.04
CA SER A 147 -26.22 10.26 0.92
C SER A 147 -25.60 8.92 0.55
N TRP A 148 -24.45 8.58 1.13
CA TRP A 148 -23.69 7.39 0.75
C TRP A 148 -24.47 6.09 1.03
N SER A 149 -24.73 5.33 -0.03
CA SER A 149 -25.54 4.11 -0.08
C SER A 149 -24.80 2.97 -0.83
N TRP A 150 -25.50 1.86 -1.09
CA TRP A 150 -24.93 0.69 -1.79
C TRP A 150 -24.36 1.08 -3.16
N PRO A 151 -23.08 0.78 -3.48
CA PRO A 151 -22.43 1.30 -4.69
C PRO A 151 -23.06 0.92 -6.04
N GLY A 152 -23.80 -0.19 -6.14
CA GLY A 152 -24.55 -0.53 -7.36
C GLY A 152 -25.88 0.23 -7.50
N GLY A 153 -26.41 0.77 -6.41
CA GLY A 153 -27.77 1.31 -6.30
C GLY A 153 -28.84 0.23 -6.38
N ASP A 154 -30.08 0.64 -6.60
CA ASP A 154 -31.26 -0.25 -6.53
C ASP A 154 -31.64 -0.89 -7.89
N ASP A 155 -30.79 -0.73 -8.91
CA ASP A 155 -31.00 -1.26 -10.26
C ASP A 155 -30.32 -2.64 -10.40
N PRO A 156 -31.09 -3.75 -10.57
CA PRO A 156 -30.57 -5.10 -10.60
C PRO A 156 -29.56 -5.39 -11.72
N THR A 157 -29.58 -4.61 -12.82
CA THR A 157 -28.64 -4.83 -13.94
C THR A 157 -27.17 -4.56 -13.56
N ASN A 158 -26.96 -3.85 -12.45
CA ASN A 158 -25.64 -3.61 -11.87
C ASN A 158 -25.09 -4.82 -11.12
N TYR A 159 -25.88 -5.88 -10.91
CA TYR A 159 -25.50 -7.04 -10.11
C TYR A 159 -25.38 -8.30 -10.98
N PRO A 160 -24.63 -9.33 -10.55
CA PRO A 160 -24.66 -10.63 -11.21
C PRO A 160 -26.03 -11.31 -11.01
N GLN A 161 -26.46 -12.12 -11.97
CA GLN A 161 -27.56 -13.06 -11.74
C GLN A 161 -27.10 -14.11 -10.73
N TRP A 162 -27.63 -14.07 -9.51
CA TRP A 162 -27.23 -14.99 -8.44
C TRP A 162 -27.97 -16.33 -8.53
N ILE A 163 -27.25 -17.44 -8.35
CA ILE A 163 -27.78 -18.80 -8.47
C ILE A 163 -27.45 -19.58 -7.19
N SER A 164 -28.45 -19.90 -6.38
CA SER A 164 -28.24 -20.72 -5.18
C SER A 164 -27.93 -22.17 -5.56
N ILE A 165 -26.80 -22.72 -5.09
CA ILE A 165 -26.43 -24.13 -5.26
C ILE A 165 -26.46 -24.82 -3.89
N ARG A 166 -27.33 -25.83 -3.78
CA ARG A 166 -27.41 -26.74 -2.62
C ARG A 166 -26.96 -28.17 -2.90
N LEU A 167 -26.97 -28.57 -4.17
CA LEU A 167 -26.60 -29.92 -4.59
C LEU A 167 -25.10 -30.17 -4.36
N MET A 168 -24.74 -31.43 -4.10
CA MET A 168 -23.33 -31.84 -4.01
C MET A 168 -22.63 -31.77 -5.36
N ILE A 169 -23.38 -32.03 -6.45
CA ILE A 169 -22.92 -31.84 -7.83
C ILE A 169 -23.35 -30.44 -8.31
N PRO A 170 -22.41 -29.55 -8.67
CA PRO A 170 -22.72 -28.30 -9.37
C PRO A 170 -23.32 -28.57 -10.76
N ARG A 171 -24.27 -27.75 -11.22
CA ARG A 171 -24.97 -27.92 -12.52
C ARG A 171 -24.76 -26.75 -13.49
N VAL A 172 -23.82 -25.85 -13.19
CA VAL A 172 -23.64 -24.60 -13.93
C VAL A 172 -22.15 -24.32 -14.05
N ASN A 173 -21.67 -24.14 -15.29
CA ASN A 173 -20.34 -23.60 -15.57
C ASN A 173 -20.33 -22.08 -15.31
N ALA A 174 -20.42 -21.70 -14.04
CA ALA A 174 -20.32 -20.33 -13.56
C ALA A 174 -19.32 -20.27 -12.40
N HIS A 175 -18.83 -19.06 -12.10
CA HIS A 175 -18.09 -18.83 -10.86
C HIS A 175 -18.98 -19.18 -9.67
N CYS A 176 -18.44 -19.89 -8.67
CA CYS A 176 -19.19 -20.37 -7.51
C CYS A 176 -18.46 -20.07 -6.21
N ILE A 177 -19.03 -19.19 -5.38
CA ILE A 177 -18.50 -18.83 -4.06
C ILE A 177 -19.12 -19.69 -2.95
N ASP A 178 -18.34 -19.95 -1.89
CA ASP A 178 -18.84 -20.62 -0.68
C ASP A 178 -19.08 -19.60 0.45
N LEU A 179 -20.32 -19.54 0.93
CA LEU A 179 -20.81 -18.62 1.96
C LEU A 179 -21.32 -19.37 3.20
N ARG A 180 -21.14 -20.68 3.31
CA ARG A 180 -21.74 -21.50 4.39
C ARG A 180 -21.36 -21.07 5.81
N ALA A 181 -20.15 -20.56 6.03
CA ALA A 181 -19.71 -20.06 7.35
C ALA A 181 -20.26 -18.66 7.72
N LEU A 182 -21.00 -17.99 6.83
CA LEU A 182 -21.53 -16.65 7.05
C LEU A 182 -22.98 -16.72 7.53
N SER A 183 -23.42 -15.70 8.26
CA SER A 183 -24.85 -15.45 8.49
C SER A 183 -25.52 -14.92 7.21
N ARG A 184 -26.86 -14.91 7.16
CA ARG A 184 -27.63 -14.39 6.02
C ARG A 184 -27.25 -12.95 5.67
N THR A 185 -27.12 -12.08 6.68
CA THR A 185 -26.74 -10.66 6.49
C THR A 185 -25.34 -10.54 5.89
N GLU A 186 -24.38 -11.29 6.40
CA GLU A 186 -23.00 -11.31 5.93
C GLU A 186 -22.90 -11.87 4.49
N ALA A 187 -23.66 -12.93 4.19
CA ALA A 187 -23.76 -13.50 2.85
C ALA A 187 -24.33 -12.49 1.84
N ILE A 188 -25.36 -11.71 2.23
CA ILE A 188 -25.89 -10.62 1.40
C ILE A 188 -24.82 -9.55 1.17
N VAL A 189 -24.06 -9.13 2.19
CA VAL A 189 -22.96 -8.16 2.03
C VAL A 189 -21.93 -8.63 1.00
N VAL A 190 -21.51 -9.91 1.06
CA VAL A 190 -20.58 -10.48 0.07
C VAL A 190 -21.19 -10.52 -1.34
N LEU A 191 -22.45 -10.91 -1.49
CA LEU A 191 -23.14 -10.92 -2.78
C LEU A 191 -23.28 -9.51 -3.35
N MET A 192 -23.68 -8.52 -2.55
CA MET A 192 -23.79 -7.12 -2.97
C MET A 192 -22.44 -6.53 -3.37
N ALA A 193 -21.33 -6.93 -2.72
CA ALA A 193 -19.97 -6.53 -3.10
C ALA A 193 -19.49 -7.09 -4.45
N THR A 194 -20.25 -8.02 -5.08
CA THR A 194 -19.98 -8.50 -6.45
C THR A 194 -20.65 -7.65 -7.54
N GLY A 195 -21.51 -6.70 -7.15
CA GLY A 195 -22.12 -5.73 -8.06
C GLY A 195 -21.13 -4.69 -8.61
N LYS A 196 -21.62 -3.90 -9.57
CA LYS A 196 -20.93 -2.73 -10.12
C LYS A 196 -20.75 -1.70 -9.00
N TRP A 197 -19.56 -1.12 -8.93
CA TRP A 197 -19.31 0.02 -8.07
C TRP A 197 -19.53 1.31 -8.86
N LYS A 198 -20.46 2.16 -8.43
CA LYS A 198 -20.63 3.52 -8.95
C LYS A 198 -20.02 4.50 -7.95
N ARG A 199 -19.13 5.36 -8.43
CA ARG A 199 -18.47 6.42 -7.65
C ARG A 199 -19.50 7.39 -7.08
N GLN A 200 -19.49 7.60 -5.77
CA GLN A 200 -20.40 8.53 -5.08
C GLN A 200 -19.70 9.80 -4.58
N SER A 201 -18.42 9.70 -4.25
CA SER A 201 -17.55 10.73 -3.68
C SER A 201 -16.25 10.89 -4.49
N ASN A 202 -15.39 11.82 -4.07
CA ASN A 202 -14.04 12.02 -4.62
C ASN A 202 -12.95 11.22 -3.89
N PHE A 203 -13.32 10.31 -2.98
CA PHE A 203 -12.36 9.43 -2.32
C PHE A 203 -11.66 8.52 -3.36
N ARG A 204 -10.36 8.29 -3.19
CA ARG A 204 -9.51 7.51 -4.11
C ARG A 204 -9.94 6.06 -4.24
N ILE A 205 -10.50 5.49 -3.17
CA ILE A 205 -11.02 4.11 -3.13
C ILE A 205 -12.46 3.99 -3.68
N ASP A 206 -13.18 5.11 -3.77
CA ASP A 206 -14.56 5.17 -4.26
C ASP A 206 -14.56 5.51 -5.76
N PHE A 207 -13.99 4.63 -6.57
CA PHE A 207 -13.94 4.75 -8.03
C PHE A 207 -14.89 3.75 -8.71
N ASP A 208 -15.34 4.11 -9.92
CA ASP A 208 -16.19 3.26 -10.74
C ASP A 208 -15.48 1.95 -11.09
N TYR A 209 -16.18 0.83 -10.92
CA TYR A 209 -15.66 -0.51 -11.22
C TYR A 209 -16.78 -1.40 -11.76
N PRO A 210 -16.54 -2.24 -12.79
CA PRO A 210 -17.56 -3.14 -13.33
C PRO A 210 -18.06 -4.14 -12.28
N LYS A 211 -19.25 -4.71 -12.53
CA LYS A 211 -19.71 -5.88 -11.77
C LYS A 211 -18.76 -7.05 -11.98
N LEU A 212 -18.55 -7.87 -10.96
CA LEU A 212 -17.49 -8.88 -10.96
C LEU A 212 -17.79 -10.08 -11.86
N ALA A 213 -19.06 -10.37 -12.11
CA ALA A 213 -19.52 -11.42 -13.02
C ALA A 213 -20.91 -11.09 -13.60
N ASP A 214 -21.28 -11.72 -14.71
CA ASP A 214 -22.66 -11.68 -15.22
C ASP A 214 -23.58 -12.68 -14.50
N ARG A 215 -23.05 -13.86 -14.16
CA ARG A 215 -23.76 -14.92 -13.45
C ARG A 215 -22.85 -15.45 -12.35
N LEU A 216 -23.40 -15.61 -11.16
CA LEU A 216 -22.64 -16.02 -9.97
C LEU A 216 -23.42 -17.07 -9.20
N ALA A 217 -22.87 -18.28 -9.14
CA ALA A 217 -23.36 -19.28 -8.22
C ALA A 217 -22.88 -19.00 -6.80
N TYR A 218 -23.70 -19.33 -5.80
CA TYR A 218 -23.31 -19.27 -4.40
C TYR A 218 -23.82 -20.48 -3.62
N ARG A 219 -23.02 -20.96 -2.68
CA ARG A 219 -23.38 -22.03 -1.75
C ARG A 219 -23.62 -21.45 -0.37
N PHE A 220 -24.80 -21.71 0.19
CA PHE A 220 -25.24 -21.24 1.50
C PHE A 220 -26.21 -22.27 2.07
N ASP A 221 -26.13 -22.57 3.37
CA ASP A 221 -26.91 -23.67 3.97
C ASP A 221 -28.40 -23.32 4.13
N GLY A 222 -28.74 -22.03 4.16
CA GLY A 222 -30.11 -21.53 4.20
C GLY A 222 -30.70 -21.14 2.83
N ASN A 223 -31.80 -20.38 2.85
CA ASN A 223 -32.25 -19.60 1.70
C ASN A 223 -31.85 -18.13 1.88
N ILE A 224 -31.69 -17.40 0.77
CA ILE A 224 -31.58 -15.94 0.77
C ILE A 224 -32.67 -15.41 -0.19
N PRO A 225 -33.95 -15.37 0.26
CA PRO A 225 -35.07 -14.85 -0.52
C PRO A 225 -34.77 -13.54 -1.24
N GLU A 226 -34.12 -12.61 -0.56
CA GLU A 226 -33.74 -11.28 -1.05
C GLU A 226 -33.04 -11.33 -2.42
N MET A 227 -32.21 -12.35 -2.66
CA MET A 227 -31.46 -12.49 -3.91
C MET A 227 -32.34 -13.06 -5.05
N ASN A 228 -33.36 -13.84 -4.73
CA ASN A 228 -34.36 -14.29 -5.70
C ASN A 228 -35.28 -13.12 -6.08
N ASP A 229 -35.78 -12.40 -5.09
CA ASP A 229 -36.66 -11.23 -5.26
C ASP A 229 -35.94 -10.12 -6.06
N TRP A 230 -34.63 -9.92 -5.79
CA TRP A 230 -33.77 -9.02 -6.57
C TRP A 230 -33.56 -9.48 -8.02
N ASN A 231 -33.33 -10.77 -8.25
CA ASN A 231 -33.23 -11.35 -9.60
C ASN A 231 -34.55 -11.21 -10.39
N LEU A 232 -35.70 -11.17 -9.71
CA LEU A 232 -37.02 -10.95 -10.30
C LEU A 232 -37.34 -9.46 -10.53
N GLY A 233 -36.51 -8.55 -10.01
CA GLY A 233 -36.67 -7.10 -10.14
C GLY A 233 -37.70 -6.49 -9.18
N GLU A 234 -38.00 -7.15 -8.05
CA GLU A 234 -38.97 -6.64 -7.09
C GLU A 234 -38.44 -5.40 -6.36
N HIS A 235 -39.18 -4.28 -6.45
CA HIS A 235 -38.74 -2.96 -5.97
C HIS A 235 -38.68 -2.77 -4.44
N HIS A 236 -38.84 -3.85 -3.65
CA HIS A 236 -38.97 -3.80 -2.19
C HIS A 236 -38.07 -4.80 -1.45
N VAL A 237 -36.91 -5.15 -2.03
CA VAL A 237 -35.89 -5.93 -1.32
C VAL A 237 -35.26 -5.08 -0.22
N ASN A 238 -35.54 -5.40 1.04
CA ASN A 238 -34.90 -4.80 2.20
C ASN A 238 -33.43 -5.24 2.30
N LEU A 239 -32.55 -4.52 1.61
CA LEU A 239 -31.11 -4.69 1.76
C LEU A 239 -30.66 -4.34 3.18
N PRO A 240 -29.63 -5.03 3.72
CA PRO A 240 -29.06 -4.67 5.00
C PRO A 240 -28.45 -3.27 4.95
N SER A 241 -28.53 -2.55 6.07
CA SER A 241 -27.77 -1.32 6.28
C SER A 241 -26.27 -1.60 6.18
N ILE A 242 -25.53 -0.67 5.59
CA ILE A 242 -24.07 -0.77 5.46
C ILE A 242 -23.44 -0.52 6.84
N ASP A 243 -23.15 -1.60 7.57
CA ASP A 243 -22.55 -1.60 8.90
C ASP A 243 -21.12 -2.15 8.86
N LYS A 244 -20.14 -1.43 9.42
CA LYS A 244 -18.72 -1.82 9.35
C LYS A 244 -18.41 -3.11 10.12
N GLY A 245 -19.11 -3.40 11.21
CA GLY A 245 -18.93 -4.61 12.00
C GLY A 245 -19.38 -5.86 11.23
N VAL A 246 -20.54 -5.78 10.57
CA VAL A 246 -21.06 -6.83 9.69
C VAL A 246 -20.14 -7.03 8.49
N ILE A 247 -19.65 -5.96 7.84
CA ILE A 247 -18.72 -6.08 6.70
C ILE A 247 -17.42 -6.76 7.14
N TRP A 248 -16.84 -6.34 8.27
CA TRP A 248 -15.60 -6.92 8.77
C TRP A 248 -15.74 -8.39 9.15
N SER A 249 -16.86 -8.76 9.80
CA SER A 249 -17.15 -10.14 10.16
C SER A 249 -17.42 -11.00 8.93
N ALA A 250 -18.14 -10.49 7.93
CA ALA A 250 -18.36 -11.15 6.64
C ALA A 250 -17.02 -11.42 5.92
N LEU A 251 -16.18 -10.39 5.76
CA LEU A 251 -14.85 -10.51 5.16
C LEU A 251 -13.98 -11.53 5.90
N THR A 252 -13.95 -11.47 7.22
CA THR A 252 -13.16 -12.37 8.07
C THR A 252 -13.60 -13.81 7.95
N LYS A 253 -14.90 -14.09 8.11
CA LYS A 253 -15.45 -15.45 7.94
C LYS A 253 -15.24 -15.97 6.52
N TYR A 254 -15.39 -15.11 5.51
CA TYR A 254 -15.21 -15.49 4.11
C TYR A 254 -13.76 -15.87 3.78
N VAL A 255 -12.78 -15.08 4.22
CA VAL A 255 -11.35 -15.35 4.01
C VAL A 255 -10.92 -16.62 4.74
N ILE A 256 -11.33 -16.80 6.00
CA ILE A 256 -10.98 -18.00 6.79
C ILE A 256 -11.61 -19.25 6.18
N HIS A 257 -12.93 -19.24 5.92
CA HIS A 257 -13.67 -20.41 5.39
C HIS A 257 -13.19 -20.84 4.00
N ASN A 258 -12.84 -19.89 3.14
CA ASN A 258 -12.35 -20.18 1.80
C ASN A 258 -10.81 -20.29 1.74
N HIS A 259 -10.08 -20.09 2.84
CA HIS A 259 -8.61 -20.04 2.92
C HIS A 259 -7.97 -19.06 1.91
N LEU A 260 -8.50 -17.84 1.81
CA LEU A 260 -8.13 -16.84 0.79
C LEU A 260 -7.02 -15.87 1.25
N TYR A 261 -6.15 -16.26 2.17
CA TYR A 261 -5.12 -15.40 2.76
C TYR A 261 -4.23 -14.72 1.71
N TYR A 262 -3.85 -15.48 0.66
CA TYR A 262 -3.16 -15.00 -0.54
C TYR A 262 -3.91 -13.82 -1.21
N HIS A 263 -5.17 -14.04 -1.59
CA HIS A 263 -5.97 -13.03 -2.30
C HIS A 263 -6.29 -11.83 -1.41
N PHE A 264 -6.42 -12.04 -0.09
CA PHE A 264 -6.60 -10.97 0.88
C PHE A 264 -5.36 -10.07 0.95
N TYR A 265 -4.16 -10.66 1.05
CA TYR A 265 -2.89 -9.92 1.07
C TYR A 265 -2.77 -9.01 -0.16
N SER A 266 -2.96 -9.55 -1.38
CA SER A 266 -2.94 -8.75 -2.62
C SER A 266 -3.95 -7.59 -2.59
N ALA A 267 -5.18 -7.84 -2.13
CA ALA A 267 -6.22 -6.81 -2.03
C ALA A 267 -5.85 -5.71 -1.01
N ALA A 268 -5.30 -6.09 0.15
CA ALA A 268 -4.84 -5.18 1.19
C ALA A 268 -3.65 -4.33 0.75
N CYS A 269 -2.70 -4.89 0.00
CA CYS A 269 -1.57 -4.16 -0.59
C CYS A 269 -2.03 -3.09 -1.59
N VAL A 270 -2.89 -3.45 -2.56
CA VAL A 270 -3.41 -2.50 -3.56
C VAL A 270 -4.27 -1.41 -2.90
N LEU A 271 -5.09 -1.77 -1.90
CA LEU A 271 -5.85 -0.79 -1.13
C LEU A 271 -4.91 0.18 -0.40
N SER A 272 -3.89 -0.32 0.29
CA SER A 272 -2.94 0.51 1.04
C SER A 272 -2.18 1.50 0.14
N GLN A 273 -1.83 1.10 -1.08
CA GLN A 273 -1.24 1.99 -2.10
C GLN A 273 -2.18 3.12 -2.56
N LEU A 274 -3.49 2.97 -2.38
CA LEU A 274 -4.52 3.87 -2.89
C LEU A 274 -5.15 4.77 -1.83
N LEU A 275 -5.24 4.31 -0.57
CA LEU A 275 -6.04 4.93 0.50
C LEU A 275 -5.74 6.41 0.75
N LEU A 276 -4.47 6.81 0.67
CA LEU A 276 -4.01 8.17 1.01
C LEU A 276 -3.10 8.73 -0.06
N THR A 277 -3.18 10.04 -0.27
CA THR A 277 -2.18 10.83 -1.00
C THR A 277 -1.58 11.88 -0.07
N VAL A 278 -0.31 12.23 -0.28
CA VAL A 278 0.36 13.36 0.40
C VAL A 278 -0.26 14.66 -0.12
N VAL A 279 -0.65 15.57 0.78
CA VAL A 279 -1.04 16.94 0.44
C VAL A 279 0.21 17.82 0.50
N PRO A 280 0.72 18.32 -0.64
CA PRO A 280 1.96 19.10 -0.68
C PRO A 280 1.77 20.51 -0.13
N ASP A 281 2.88 21.13 0.28
CA ASP A 281 2.92 22.50 0.83
C ASP A 281 3.64 23.51 -0.09
N SER A 282 3.95 23.10 -1.32
CA SER A 282 4.48 23.93 -2.40
C SER A 282 3.51 23.99 -3.59
N ALA A 283 3.62 25.05 -4.41
CA ALA A 283 2.83 25.23 -5.63
C ALA A 283 3.14 24.14 -6.66
N GLU A 284 4.43 23.84 -6.81
CA GLU A 284 4.99 22.80 -7.68
C GLU A 284 4.48 21.42 -7.28
N GLY A 285 4.45 21.14 -5.97
CA GLY A 285 3.98 19.88 -5.43
C GLY A 285 2.51 19.62 -5.76
N GLN A 286 1.66 20.65 -5.90
CA GLN A 286 0.22 20.47 -6.19
C GLN A 286 -0.04 19.63 -7.46
N VAL A 287 0.92 19.54 -8.40
CA VAL A 287 0.87 18.63 -9.54
C VAL A 287 0.59 17.18 -9.12
N TRP A 288 1.13 16.72 -7.98
CA TRP A 288 0.88 15.39 -7.44
C TRP A 288 -0.61 15.13 -7.11
N LEU A 289 -1.37 16.18 -6.73
CA LEU A 289 -2.81 16.08 -6.50
C LEU A 289 -3.63 16.12 -7.79
N MET A 290 -3.03 16.64 -8.88
CA MET A 290 -3.63 16.68 -10.21
C MET A 290 -3.44 15.39 -11.01
N GLU A 291 -2.60 14.47 -10.53
CA GLU A 291 -2.34 13.21 -11.24
C GLU A 291 -3.51 12.21 -11.16
N LYS A 292 -3.75 11.56 -12.29
CA LYS A 292 -4.75 10.50 -12.42
C LYS A 292 -4.13 9.17 -11.99
N VAL A 293 -4.85 8.43 -11.16
CA VAL A 293 -4.40 7.18 -10.56
C VAL A 293 -5.08 6.02 -11.29
N GLU A 294 -4.29 5.09 -11.82
CA GLU A 294 -4.81 3.91 -12.51
C GLU A 294 -4.64 2.68 -11.64
N VAL A 295 -5.74 1.98 -11.38
CA VAL A 295 -5.78 0.78 -10.54
C VAL A 295 -6.21 -0.38 -11.41
N CYS A 296 -5.34 -1.36 -11.59
CA CYS A 296 -5.71 -2.63 -12.20
C CYS A 296 -5.98 -3.67 -11.12
N LEU A 297 -7.06 -4.43 -11.28
CA LEU A 297 -7.38 -5.58 -10.46
C LEU A 297 -7.65 -6.78 -11.38
N PRO A 298 -7.25 -8.00 -10.97
CA PRO A 298 -7.51 -9.19 -11.77
C PRO A 298 -9.01 -9.47 -11.86
N ARG A 299 -9.40 -10.13 -12.95
CA ARG A 299 -10.77 -10.59 -13.17
C ARG A 299 -11.22 -11.43 -11.98
N PHE A 300 -12.46 -11.28 -11.57
CA PHE A 300 -13.00 -12.13 -10.53
C PHE A 300 -13.26 -13.54 -11.07
N GLY A 301 -12.87 -14.54 -10.28
CA GLY A 301 -13.16 -15.94 -10.53
C GLY A 301 -13.37 -16.67 -9.21
N SER A 302 -14.24 -17.67 -9.20
CA SER A 302 -14.38 -18.54 -8.03
C SER A 302 -14.75 -19.97 -8.39
N VAL A 303 -14.09 -20.93 -7.76
CA VAL A 303 -14.48 -22.35 -7.81
C VAL A 303 -14.81 -22.91 -6.43
N ARG A 304 -14.57 -22.16 -5.35
CA ARG A 304 -14.57 -22.65 -3.96
C ARG A 304 -15.92 -23.25 -3.53
N GLY A 305 -17.03 -22.70 -4.01
CA GLY A 305 -18.38 -23.19 -3.76
C GLY A 305 -18.86 -24.31 -4.69
N LYS A 306 -18.10 -24.68 -5.75
CA LYS A 306 -18.54 -25.71 -6.70
C LYS A 306 -18.87 -27.02 -5.98
N TYR A 307 -17.98 -27.50 -5.11
CA TYR A 307 -18.20 -28.67 -4.26
C TYR A 307 -18.14 -28.33 -2.77
N THR A 308 -18.90 -29.06 -1.96
CA THR A 308 -18.94 -28.90 -0.49
C THR A 308 -17.65 -29.30 0.22
N PHE A 309 -16.82 -30.14 -0.42
CA PHE A 309 -15.70 -30.84 0.20
C PHE A 309 -14.31 -30.26 -0.12
N PHE A 310 -14.22 -29.24 -0.98
CA PHE A 310 -12.99 -28.54 -1.34
C PHE A 310 -12.22 -27.90 -0.15
N LYS A 311 -12.83 -27.89 1.05
CA LYS A 311 -12.31 -27.32 2.30
C LYS A 311 -12.33 -28.32 3.48
N ASN A 312 -12.58 -29.61 3.23
CA ASN A 312 -12.80 -30.62 4.29
C ASN A 312 -11.50 -31.34 4.77
N SER A 313 -10.32 -30.78 4.53
CA SER A 313 -9.03 -31.32 5.00
C SER A 313 -7.94 -30.24 4.92
N ASP A 314 -6.71 -30.60 5.32
CA ASP A 314 -5.51 -29.75 5.24
C ASP A 314 -5.47 -28.92 3.95
N SER A 315 -5.42 -27.60 4.12
CA SER A 315 -5.46 -26.60 3.05
C SER A 315 -4.11 -26.53 2.34
N GLY A 316 -4.08 -26.74 1.02
CA GLY A 316 -2.84 -26.73 0.25
C GLY A 316 -2.24 -25.34 0.07
N PHE A 317 -0.92 -25.30 0.05
CA PHE A 317 -0.10 -24.19 -0.47
C PHE A 317 -0.44 -22.81 0.09
N ALA A 318 -0.29 -22.63 1.41
CA ALA A 318 -0.19 -21.31 2.02
C ALA A 318 1.28 -20.98 2.33
N ASP A 319 1.73 -19.80 1.91
CA ASP A 319 3.00 -19.23 2.37
C ASP A 319 2.83 -18.58 3.75
N SER A 320 3.92 -18.43 4.52
CA SER A 320 3.84 -17.84 5.87
C SER A 320 3.48 -16.34 5.84
N THR A 321 4.04 -15.56 4.91
CA THR A 321 3.87 -14.10 4.86
C THR A 321 2.40 -13.66 4.72
N PRO A 322 1.59 -14.18 3.77
CA PRO A 322 0.17 -13.80 3.69
C PRO A 322 -0.63 -14.21 4.92
N LEU A 323 -0.22 -15.27 5.62
CA LEU A 323 -0.86 -15.74 6.85
C LEU A 323 -0.48 -14.84 8.05
N GLU A 324 0.78 -14.42 8.17
CA GLU A 324 1.25 -13.46 9.18
C GLU A 324 0.55 -12.10 9.03
N GLU A 325 0.56 -11.54 7.81
CA GLU A 325 -0.11 -10.28 7.46
C GLU A 325 -1.63 -10.37 7.67
N TRP A 326 -2.25 -11.50 7.32
CA TRP A 326 -3.65 -11.76 7.63
C TRP A 326 -3.93 -11.65 9.14
N HIS A 327 -3.18 -12.37 9.99
CA HIS A 327 -3.43 -12.33 11.45
C HIS A 327 -3.14 -10.94 12.04
N TYR A 328 -2.15 -10.22 11.52
CA TYR A 328 -1.85 -8.86 11.94
C TYR A 328 -2.98 -7.88 11.59
N ILE A 329 -3.45 -7.88 10.34
CA ILE A 329 -4.54 -7.02 9.89
C ILE A 329 -5.89 -7.44 10.53
N GLN A 330 -6.14 -8.73 10.74
CA GLN A 330 -7.34 -9.24 11.41
C GLN A 330 -7.43 -8.76 12.86
N SER A 331 -6.29 -8.76 13.59
CA SER A 331 -6.24 -8.33 14.99
C SER A 331 -6.11 -6.81 15.16
N ASN A 332 -5.54 -6.12 14.17
CA ASN A 332 -5.44 -4.66 14.15
C ASN A 332 -5.69 -4.12 12.73
N VAL A 333 -6.95 -3.80 12.42
CA VAL A 333 -7.36 -3.25 11.13
C VAL A 333 -6.77 -1.86 10.83
N GLU A 334 -6.35 -1.12 11.87
CA GLU A 334 -5.72 0.20 11.72
C GLU A 334 -4.36 0.11 11.01
N SER A 335 -3.74 -1.07 11.01
CA SER A 335 -2.53 -1.37 10.23
C SER A 335 -2.66 -1.03 8.74
N LEU A 336 -3.84 -1.19 8.14
CA LEU A 336 -4.11 -0.77 6.76
C LEU A 336 -3.87 0.73 6.56
N TYR A 337 -4.28 1.56 7.53
CA TYR A 337 -4.06 3.00 7.50
C TYR A 337 -2.60 3.38 7.76
N ILE A 338 -1.89 2.65 8.64
CA ILE A 338 -0.46 2.85 8.89
C ILE A 338 0.35 2.55 7.62
N THR A 339 0.11 1.39 7.01
CA THR A 339 0.75 0.98 5.76
C THR A 339 0.45 1.97 4.64
N ALA A 340 -0.77 2.48 4.54
CA ALA A 340 -1.12 3.53 3.58
C ALA A 340 -0.33 4.84 3.79
N VAL A 341 -0.13 5.30 5.02
CA VAL A 341 0.70 6.48 5.32
C VAL A 341 2.16 6.24 4.90
N VAL A 342 2.70 5.07 5.23
CA VAL A 342 4.08 4.71 4.86
C VAL A 342 4.22 4.66 3.34
N VAL A 343 3.33 3.98 2.62
CA VAL A 343 3.39 3.83 1.16
C VAL A 343 3.14 5.15 0.43
N ALA A 344 2.20 5.98 0.89
CA ALA A 344 1.96 7.29 0.29
C ALA A 344 3.15 8.25 0.44
N THR A 345 3.93 8.12 1.52
CA THR A 345 5.14 8.92 1.77
C THR A 345 6.36 8.35 1.07
N CYS A 346 6.50 7.02 1.06
CA CYS A 346 7.65 6.29 0.56
C CYS A 346 7.32 5.57 -0.75
N VAL A 347 7.41 6.28 -1.88
CA VAL A 347 7.40 5.65 -3.20
C VAL A 347 8.67 4.80 -3.37
N SER A 348 8.53 3.53 -2.99
CA SER A 348 9.44 2.39 -3.15
C SER A 348 10.95 2.67 -3.12
N LEU A 349 11.50 3.14 -4.25
CA LEU A 349 12.93 3.37 -4.50
C LEU A 349 13.58 4.42 -3.59
N ALA A 350 12.79 5.32 -3.01
CA ALA A 350 13.25 6.29 -2.03
C ALA A 350 13.69 5.58 -0.74
N SER A 351 12.80 4.77 -0.14
CA SER A 351 12.95 4.22 1.22
C SER A 351 14.28 3.51 1.51
N GLY A 352 14.88 2.85 0.52
CA GLY A 352 16.03 1.97 0.68
C GLY A 352 15.71 0.63 1.36
N LEU A 353 14.45 0.39 1.71
CA LEU A 353 13.95 -0.86 2.28
C LEU A 353 13.54 -1.85 1.18
N ASP A 354 13.40 -3.12 1.56
CA ASP A 354 12.86 -4.16 0.69
C ASP A 354 11.34 -3.97 0.55
N VAL A 355 10.87 -3.57 -0.62
CA VAL A 355 9.47 -3.20 -0.88
C VAL A 355 8.65 -4.46 -1.21
N PRO A 356 7.59 -4.79 -0.45
CA PRO A 356 6.76 -5.96 -0.74
C PRO A 356 6.04 -5.83 -2.08
N LEU A 357 6.03 -6.91 -2.85
CA LEU A 357 5.22 -7.04 -4.06
C LEU A 357 3.77 -7.41 -3.71
N ASN A 358 2.87 -7.18 -4.66
CA ASN A 358 1.43 -7.43 -4.50
C ASN A 358 1.04 -8.92 -4.51
N GLY A 359 1.97 -9.85 -4.79
CA GLY A 359 1.70 -11.29 -4.74
C GLY A 359 0.73 -11.83 -5.80
N THR A 360 0.41 -11.05 -6.84
CA THR A 360 -0.39 -11.53 -7.96
C THR A 360 -0.14 -10.70 -9.22
N SER A 361 -0.28 -11.31 -10.39
CA SER A 361 -0.21 -10.61 -11.67
C SER A 361 -1.41 -9.69 -11.88
N ASN A 362 -1.16 -8.54 -12.52
CA ASN A 362 -2.18 -7.54 -12.87
C ASN A 362 -3.03 -6.97 -11.70
N ALA A 363 -2.51 -7.02 -10.47
CA ALA A 363 -2.97 -6.18 -9.37
C ALA A 363 -1.93 -5.08 -9.10
N TYR A 364 -2.23 -3.82 -9.42
CA TYR A 364 -1.29 -2.71 -9.24
C TYR A 364 -1.97 -1.34 -9.17
N VAL A 365 -1.25 -0.37 -8.61
CA VAL A 365 -1.54 1.07 -8.66
C VAL A 365 -0.43 1.75 -9.48
N TYR A 366 -0.80 2.57 -10.47
CA TYR A 366 0.14 3.17 -11.42
C TYR A 366 -0.18 4.65 -11.72
N TYR A 367 0.86 5.40 -12.06
CA TYR A 367 0.80 6.81 -12.43
C TYR A 367 1.46 6.97 -13.81
N SER A 368 0.66 6.86 -14.87
CA SER A 368 1.13 6.74 -16.25
C SER A 368 1.88 7.97 -16.77
N ASN A 369 1.54 9.18 -16.30
CA ASN A 369 2.20 10.42 -16.70
C ASN A 369 3.60 10.62 -16.06
N VAL A 370 3.84 10.01 -14.89
CA VAL A 370 5.02 10.30 -14.04
C VAL A 370 6.23 9.45 -14.42
N ALA A 371 6.04 8.30 -15.08
CA ALA A 371 7.05 7.25 -15.27
C ALA A 371 8.23 7.61 -16.22
N ALA A 372 8.40 8.87 -16.63
CA ALA A 372 9.29 9.25 -17.72
C ALA A 372 10.78 9.39 -17.34
N LYS A 373 11.15 9.96 -16.17
CA LYS A 373 12.56 10.19 -15.76
C LYS A 373 12.75 10.30 -14.23
N PRO A 374 13.18 9.24 -13.51
CA PRO A 374 13.49 9.34 -12.08
C PRO A 374 14.96 9.70 -11.81
N LYS A 375 15.19 10.69 -10.92
CA LYS A 375 16.41 10.77 -10.08
C LYS A 375 16.01 10.40 -8.64
N VAL A 376 16.91 9.79 -7.86
CA VAL A 376 16.62 9.36 -6.48
C VAL A 376 17.82 9.64 -5.59
N TRP A 377 17.60 10.43 -4.53
CA TRP A 377 18.62 10.82 -3.56
C TRP A 377 18.40 10.05 -2.24
N LYS A 378 19.49 9.63 -1.58
CA LYS A 378 19.44 9.05 -0.21
C LYS A 378 19.92 10.09 0.78
N ILE A 379 19.16 10.39 1.83
CA ILE A 379 19.57 11.32 2.89
C ILE A 379 19.53 10.59 4.26
N PRO A 380 20.66 10.48 4.99
CA PRO A 380 20.71 9.77 6.27
C PRO A 380 20.13 10.62 7.42
N CYS A 381 19.49 9.98 8.41
CA CYS A 381 18.95 10.63 9.62
C CYS A 381 20.01 11.26 10.52
N LYS A 382 21.29 10.91 10.32
CA LYS A 382 22.44 11.60 10.90
C LYS A 382 23.35 12.00 9.77
N TYR A 383 23.79 13.25 9.76
CA TYR A 383 24.74 13.70 8.76
C TYR A 383 25.75 14.67 9.36
N ARG A 384 26.87 14.85 8.66
CA ARG A 384 27.86 15.87 8.96
C ARG A 384 27.76 16.97 7.93
N ILE A 385 27.76 18.21 8.40
CA ILE A 385 28.06 19.38 7.58
C ILE A 385 29.58 19.48 7.55
N THR A 386 30.13 19.13 6.40
CA THR A 386 31.56 19.16 6.10
C THR A 386 32.05 20.59 5.87
N LYS A 387 33.37 20.79 5.89
CA LYS A 387 33.97 22.02 5.35
C LYS A 387 33.54 22.23 3.87
N PRO A 388 33.37 23.47 3.41
CA PRO A 388 33.13 23.75 2.00
C PRO A 388 34.31 23.30 1.13
N ILE A 389 34.02 23.10 -0.16
CA ILE A 389 35.01 22.80 -1.21
C ILE A 389 35.98 23.99 -1.35
N GLU A 390 35.44 25.21 -1.36
CA GLU A 390 36.20 26.45 -1.45
C GLU A 390 35.54 27.54 -0.59
N ARG A 391 36.32 28.48 -0.05
CA ARG A 391 35.83 29.73 0.54
C ARG A 391 36.48 30.92 -0.16
N SER A 392 35.67 31.91 -0.49
CA SER A 392 36.13 33.18 -1.06
C SER A 392 35.34 34.35 -0.47
N ASN A 393 35.74 35.58 -0.79
CA ASN A 393 34.97 36.79 -0.43
C ASN A 393 33.57 36.85 -1.09
N ARG A 394 33.22 35.89 -1.97
CA ARG A 394 31.90 35.74 -2.58
C ARG A 394 31.01 34.70 -1.86
N GLY A 395 31.54 33.99 -0.86
CA GLY A 395 30.83 32.96 -0.12
C GLY A 395 31.56 31.61 -0.06
N ALA A 396 30.83 30.58 0.37
CA ALA A 396 31.30 29.20 0.53
C ALA A 396 30.73 28.30 -0.57
N LEU A 397 31.62 27.59 -1.29
CA LEU A 397 31.25 26.66 -2.36
C LEU A 397 31.04 25.25 -1.80
N TYR A 398 29.92 24.63 -2.15
CA TYR A 398 29.54 23.28 -1.74
C TYR A 398 29.00 22.49 -2.94
N GLY A 399 29.11 21.16 -2.90
CA GLY A 399 28.30 20.29 -3.77
C GLY A 399 26.82 20.37 -3.37
N ILE A 400 25.89 20.18 -4.31
CA ILE A 400 24.44 20.42 -4.08
C ILE A 400 23.91 19.76 -2.79
N LEU A 401 24.24 18.49 -2.56
CA LEU A 401 23.76 17.75 -1.38
C LEU A 401 24.31 18.32 -0.06
N ASP A 402 25.57 18.76 -0.03
CA ASP A 402 26.19 19.33 1.17
C ASP A 402 25.75 20.78 1.42
N ALA A 403 25.46 21.53 0.34
CA ALA A 403 24.80 22.83 0.42
C ALA A 403 23.40 22.68 1.05
N TRP A 404 22.59 21.74 0.55
CA TRP A 404 21.26 21.47 1.10
C TRP A 404 21.30 21.05 2.57
N LYS A 405 22.22 20.15 2.95
CA LYS A 405 22.45 19.76 4.37
C LYS A 405 22.70 20.96 5.28
N TYR A 406 23.44 21.96 4.80
CA TYR A 406 23.65 23.21 5.54
C TYR A 406 22.41 24.10 5.55
N ILE A 407 21.74 24.30 4.41
CA ILE A 407 20.56 25.18 4.31
C ILE A 407 19.40 24.67 5.17
N TRP A 408 19.17 23.36 5.21
CA TRP A 408 18.16 22.73 6.06
C TRP A 408 18.46 22.95 7.56
N ALA A 409 19.70 22.67 7.96
CA ALA A 409 20.21 22.98 9.31
C ALA A 409 20.14 24.48 9.64
N ALA A 410 20.33 25.30 8.60
CA ALA A 410 20.14 26.74 8.43
C ALA A 410 18.77 27.26 8.90
N GLN A 411 17.70 26.65 8.39
CA GLN A 411 16.32 27.12 8.50
C GLN A 411 15.57 26.47 9.69
N VAL A 412 15.94 25.23 10.04
CA VAL A 412 15.97 24.86 11.46
C VAL A 412 17.02 25.76 12.17
N CYS A 413 17.10 25.85 13.50
CA CYS A 413 17.98 26.83 14.18
C CYS A 413 17.84 28.35 13.85
N GLY A 414 17.10 28.81 12.83
CA GLY A 414 16.63 30.21 12.72
C GLY A 414 17.37 31.17 11.80
N TYR A 415 18.00 30.67 10.74
CA TYR A 415 18.68 31.48 9.75
C TYR A 415 18.03 31.39 8.37
N GLU A 416 18.17 32.47 7.61
CA GLU A 416 17.88 32.53 6.19
C GLU A 416 19.20 32.50 5.41
N VAL A 417 19.27 31.65 4.38
CA VAL A 417 20.49 31.33 3.64
C VAL A 417 20.30 31.69 2.18
N THR A 418 21.21 32.49 1.63
CA THR A 418 21.15 32.96 0.23
C THR A 418 22.19 32.25 -0.62
N VAL A 419 21.78 31.67 -1.75
CA VAL A 419 22.63 30.87 -2.64
C VAL A 419 22.62 31.43 -4.06
N ASN A 420 23.77 31.41 -4.72
CA ASN A 420 23.94 31.71 -6.13
C ASN A 420 24.50 30.49 -6.88
N THR A 421 24.15 30.35 -8.15
CA THR A 421 24.78 29.42 -9.09
C THR A 421 25.91 30.09 -9.89
N ALA A 422 26.80 29.30 -10.49
CA ALA A 422 27.84 29.81 -11.39
C ALA A 422 27.28 30.54 -12.63
N SER A 423 26.05 30.21 -13.05
CA SER A 423 25.33 30.85 -14.16
C SER A 423 24.74 32.23 -13.83
N GLY A 424 24.92 32.73 -12.60
CA GLY A 424 24.37 34.03 -12.17
C GLY A 424 22.85 34.03 -11.98
N ILE A 425 22.19 32.87 -12.09
CA ILE A 425 20.77 32.72 -11.79
C ILE A 425 20.59 32.84 -10.27
N ARG A 426 19.95 33.94 -9.87
CA ARG A 426 19.66 34.24 -8.47
C ARG A 426 18.36 33.54 -8.08
N TRP A 427 18.47 32.37 -7.46
CA TRP A 427 17.30 31.65 -6.93
C TRP A 427 16.80 32.33 -5.67
N TYR A 428 15.52 32.72 -5.66
CA TYR A 428 14.87 33.30 -4.48
C TYR A 428 14.62 32.20 -3.44
N LEU A 429 15.58 32.03 -2.52
CA LEU A 429 15.50 31.05 -1.44
C LEU A 429 14.50 31.39 -0.33
N GLU A 430 13.87 32.57 -0.39
CA GLU A 430 12.67 32.94 0.41
C GLU A 430 11.54 31.89 0.30
N ASN A 431 11.49 31.11 -0.78
CA ASN A 431 10.31 30.33 -1.17
C ASN A 431 10.36 28.84 -0.80
N PHE A 432 11.52 28.27 -0.45
CA PHE A 432 11.70 26.80 -0.35
C PHE A 432 11.50 26.22 1.07
N THR A 433 11.00 27.02 2.01
CA THR A 433 10.52 26.52 3.31
C THR A 433 9.10 27.00 3.57
N SER A 434 8.17 26.06 3.75
CA SER A 434 6.91 26.42 4.39
C SER A 434 7.20 26.80 5.84
N LYS A 435 6.78 28.01 6.23
CA LYS A 435 7.05 28.61 7.55
C LYS A 435 6.52 27.79 8.74
N LEU A 436 5.74 26.74 8.45
CA LEU A 436 5.01 25.90 9.39
C LEU A 436 5.67 24.54 9.67
N LYS A 437 6.54 24.01 8.80
CA LYS A 437 6.90 22.57 8.84
C LYS A 437 8.36 22.23 9.07
N SER A 438 9.26 23.22 9.02
CA SER A 438 10.70 23.04 9.34
C SER A 438 11.46 22.01 8.48
N TRP A 439 10.89 21.56 7.36
CA TRP A 439 11.60 20.81 6.32
C TRP A 439 11.91 21.74 5.16
N THR A 440 13.16 21.70 4.70
CA THR A 440 13.61 22.41 3.50
C THR A 440 13.63 21.44 2.35
N HIS A 441 12.83 21.70 1.31
CA HIS A 441 12.80 20.86 0.11
C HIS A 441 14.15 20.87 -0.61
N LEU A 442 14.49 19.77 -1.30
CA LEU A 442 15.73 19.70 -2.06
C LEU A 442 15.63 20.67 -3.25
N ILE A 443 16.69 21.43 -3.51
CA ILE A 443 16.72 22.35 -4.65
C ILE A 443 16.93 21.52 -5.91
N THR A 444 15.85 21.19 -6.63
CA THR A 444 15.92 20.35 -7.84
C THR A 444 15.32 21.00 -9.08
N GLN A 445 14.33 21.88 -8.92
CA GLN A 445 13.77 22.63 -10.05
C GLN A 445 14.74 23.71 -10.54
N GLY A 446 14.97 23.71 -11.86
CA GLY A 446 15.80 24.71 -12.54
C GLY A 446 17.31 24.59 -12.32
N ILE A 447 17.78 23.64 -11.52
CA ILE A 447 19.18 23.22 -11.52
C ILE A 447 19.46 22.49 -12.85
N PRO A 448 20.39 22.97 -13.70
CA PRO A 448 20.82 22.23 -14.88
C PRO A 448 21.36 20.85 -14.47
N PRO A 449 21.06 19.76 -15.21
CA PRO A 449 21.43 18.40 -14.80
C PRO A 449 22.95 18.15 -14.71
N ASP A 450 23.73 19.11 -15.21
CA ASP A 450 25.19 19.26 -15.27
C ASP A 450 25.78 20.23 -14.23
N LEU A 451 24.95 20.89 -13.40
CA LEU A 451 25.45 21.71 -12.30
C LEU A 451 25.73 20.84 -11.06
N ASP A 452 26.99 20.78 -10.63
CA ASP A 452 27.38 19.98 -9.44
C ASP A 452 27.51 20.81 -8.14
N VAL A 453 27.64 22.15 -8.25
CA VAL A 453 28.04 23.03 -7.14
C VAL A 453 27.18 24.28 -6.97
N LEU A 454 27.05 24.73 -5.72
CA LEU A 454 26.30 25.90 -5.27
C LEU A 454 27.17 26.79 -4.38
N THR A 455 27.04 28.11 -4.48
CA THR A 455 27.75 29.07 -3.62
C THR A 455 26.80 29.69 -2.61
N ILE A 456 26.98 29.38 -1.32
CA ILE A 456 26.24 30.03 -0.23
C ILE A 456 26.91 31.37 0.07
N THR A 457 26.16 32.46 -0.06
CA THR A 457 26.70 33.84 -0.12
C THR A 457 26.39 34.69 1.12
N SER A 458 25.30 34.41 1.82
CA SER A 458 25.00 35.05 3.11
C SER A 458 24.14 34.14 3.98
N VAL A 459 24.36 34.23 5.30
CA VAL A 459 23.58 33.54 6.33
C VAL A 459 23.12 34.61 7.32
N THR A 460 21.81 34.86 7.41
CA THR A 460 21.25 35.94 8.23
C THR A 460 20.32 35.39 9.30
N LYS A 461 20.41 35.90 10.54
CA LYS A 461 19.56 35.42 11.64
C LYS A 461 18.19 36.10 11.55
N THR A 462 17.13 35.32 11.39
CA THR A 462 15.76 35.86 11.24
C THR A 462 14.97 35.88 12.55
N VAL A 463 15.38 35.09 13.55
CA VAL A 463 14.73 35.04 14.87
C VAL A 463 15.78 35.03 15.97
N ASN A 464 15.75 36.03 16.85
CA ASN A 464 16.79 36.26 17.86
C ASN A 464 16.96 35.11 18.87
N ASP A 465 15.86 34.46 19.28
CA ASP A 465 15.86 33.42 20.33
C ASP A 465 16.23 32.01 19.87
N ARG A 466 16.62 31.83 18.60
CA ARG A 466 16.98 30.50 18.08
C ARG A 466 18.48 30.19 18.19
N MET A 467 18.75 28.88 18.25
CA MET A 467 20.05 28.25 18.43
C MET A 467 21.15 28.77 17.49
N SER A 468 22.36 28.96 18.02
CA SER A 468 23.47 29.52 17.23
C SER A 468 24.13 28.49 16.31
N LEU A 469 24.09 28.72 14.99
CA LEU A 469 24.87 27.96 14.01
C LEU A 469 26.11 28.76 13.58
N PRO A 470 27.27 28.13 13.35
CA PRO A 470 28.41 28.78 12.72
C PRO A 470 28.09 29.29 11.29
N ASP A 471 28.44 30.54 11.03
CA ASP A 471 28.38 31.13 9.70
C ASP A 471 29.53 30.58 8.83
N ILE A 472 29.17 29.84 7.77
CA ILE A 472 30.12 29.25 6.81
C ILE A 472 30.80 30.27 5.89
N THR A 473 30.22 31.48 5.77
CA THR A 473 30.70 32.54 4.88
C THR A 473 31.82 33.36 5.51
N MET A 474 31.94 33.34 6.85
CA MET A 474 33.01 34.04 7.56
C MET A 474 34.34 33.26 7.57
N PRO A 475 35.50 33.95 7.48
CA PRO A 475 36.80 33.31 7.60
C PRO A 475 37.09 32.89 9.05
N GLY A 476 37.24 31.59 9.27
CA GLY A 476 37.57 31.01 10.58
C GLY A 476 37.80 29.50 10.53
N PRO A 477 38.38 28.90 11.59
CA PRO A 477 38.62 27.46 11.66
C PRO A 477 37.29 26.70 11.67
N TRP A 478 37.09 25.83 10.68
CA TRP A 478 35.91 24.98 10.60
C TRP A 478 36.11 23.68 11.37
N ASN A 479 35.12 23.28 12.17
CA ASN A 479 35.00 21.93 12.70
C ASN A 479 33.75 21.31 12.06
N ASP A 480 33.83 20.04 11.64
CA ASP A 480 32.67 19.34 11.09
C ASP A 480 31.52 19.32 12.11
N ILE A 481 30.33 19.69 11.63
CA ILE A 481 29.15 19.78 12.48
C ILE A 481 28.34 18.50 12.31
N ALA A 482 28.26 17.69 13.37
CA ALA A 482 27.34 16.56 13.42
C ALA A 482 25.93 17.03 13.76
N VAL A 483 24.96 16.64 12.93
CA VAL A 483 23.52 16.86 13.11
C VAL A 483 22.88 15.51 13.41
N ASP A 484 22.30 15.37 14.60
CA ASP A 484 21.54 14.17 15.01
C ASP A 484 20.06 14.53 15.12
N ILE A 485 19.21 13.85 14.35
CA ILE A 485 17.76 14.09 14.27
C ILE A 485 17.04 12.94 14.99
N LYS A 486 16.23 13.25 16.01
CA LYS A 486 15.45 12.27 16.75
C LYS A 486 13.96 12.61 16.73
N VAL A 487 13.14 11.62 16.36
CA VAL A 487 11.68 11.70 16.47
C VAL A 487 11.28 11.07 17.79
N HIS A 488 10.76 11.87 18.71
CA HIS A 488 10.40 11.45 20.07
C HIS A 488 8.98 10.90 20.17
N GLU A 489 8.07 11.52 19.44
CA GLU A 489 6.65 11.16 19.41
C GLU A 489 6.10 11.34 17.99
N LYS A 490 5.10 10.52 17.64
CA LYS A 490 4.35 10.58 16.39
C LYS A 490 2.86 10.61 16.75
N ARG A 491 2.13 11.66 16.37
CA ARG A 491 0.67 11.73 16.57
C ARG A 491 -0.03 11.82 15.22
N PHE A 492 -1.10 11.05 15.07
CA PHE A 492 -1.88 11.00 13.83
C PHE A 492 -3.25 11.62 14.04
N VAL A 493 -3.30 12.94 13.94
CA VAL A 493 -4.50 13.75 14.16
C VAL A 493 -5.40 13.70 12.93
N THR A 494 -6.71 13.67 13.13
CA THR A 494 -7.70 13.78 12.04
C THR A 494 -8.64 14.92 12.32
N ASP A 495 -9.21 15.55 11.28
CA ASP A 495 -10.13 16.70 11.43
C ASP A 495 -11.37 16.40 12.32
N TRP A 496 -11.64 15.13 12.62
CA TRP A 496 -12.81 14.66 13.37
C TRP A 496 -12.45 13.94 14.67
N ASN A 497 -11.16 13.74 14.96
CA ASN A 497 -10.69 13.13 16.21
C ASN A 497 -9.23 13.55 16.49
N GLU A 498 -9.04 14.32 17.56
CA GLU A 498 -7.75 14.89 17.98
C GLU A 498 -6.82 13.89 18.69
N ASN A 499 -7.36 12.78 19.18
CA ASN A 499 -6.69 11.89 20.14
C ASN A 499 -6.31 10.51 19.58
N PHE A 500 -6.25 10.33 18.26
CA PHE A 500 -5.90 9.05 17.63
C PHE A 500 -4.38 8.80 17.66
N VAL A 501 -3.88 8.41 18.84
CA VAL A 501 -2.48 7.97 19.02
C VAL A 501 -2.37 6.50 18.64
N ILE A 502 -1.80 6.24 17.46
CA ILE A 502 -1.48 4.90 17.01
C ILE A 502 -0.34 4.33 17.87
N GLN A 503 -0.71 3.61 18.93
CA GLN A 503 0.24 2.75 19.63
C GLN A 503 0.40 1.47 18.80
N THR A 504 1.53 1.35 18.09
CA THR A 504 1.92 0.11 17.40
C THR A 504 2.29 -0.97 18.41
N PHE A 505 1.28 -1.56 19.05
CA PHE A 505 1.43 -2.84 19.73
C PHE A 505 1.56 -3.90 18.64
N MET A 506 2.73 -4.55 18.57
CA MET A 506 2.87 -5.82 17.87
C MET A 506 2.56 -6.93 18.87
N PRO A 507 1.34 -7.49 18.89
CA PRO A 507 1.08 -8.68 19.70
C PRO A 507 2.03 -9.80 19.26
N LYS A 508 2.47 -10.64 20.19
CA LYS A 508 3.12 -11.90 19.85
C LYS A 508 2.06 -12.83 19.24
N ILE A 509 1.89 -12.76 17.92
CA ILE A 509 1.02 -13.66 17.17
C ILE A 509 1.75 -15.00 17.07
N SER A 510 1.31 -15.98 17.85
CA SER A 510 1.66 -17.38 17.61
C SER A 510 0.85 -17.88 16.43
N LEU A 511 1.49 -18.08 15.27
CA LEU A 511 0.85 -18.76 14.14
C LEU A 511 0.37 -20.15 14.58
N PRO A 512 -0.86 -20.57 14.21
CA PRO A 512 -1.24 -21.97 14.31
C PRO A 512 -0.25 -22.83 13.53
N SER A 513 0.14 -23.98 14.07
CA SER A 513 1.05 -24.93 13.42
C SER A 513 0.34 -25.67 12.27
N VAL A 514 0.01 -24.94 11.20
CA VAL A 514 -0.45 -25.50 9.94
C VAL A 514 0.74 -26.18 9.26
N LYS A 515 0.55 -27.37 8.70
CA LYS A 515 1.51 -27.98 7.77
C LYS A 515 1.50 -27.17 6.47
N LEU A 516 2.38 -26.18 6.39
CA LEU A 516 2.55 -25.34 5.22
C LEU A 516 3.43 -26.08 4.20
N GLU A 517 2.80 -26.75 3.23
CA GLU A 517 3.50 -27.22 2.03
C GLU A 517 3.77 -26.02 1.13
N SER A 518 5.02 -25.54 1.07
CA SER A 518 5.39 -24.31 0.37
C SER A 518 5.75 -24.56 -1.10
N ALA A 519 4.77 -24.67 -1.98
CA ALA A 519 5.02 -24.75 -3.43
C ALA A 519 5.40 -23.39 -4.05
N TYR A 520 4.91 -22.26 -3.50
CA TYR A 520 4.97 -20.95 -4.16
C TYR A 520 6.03 -19.98 -3.62
N ALA A 521 6.78 -20.37 -2.59
CA ALA A 521 7.79 -19.55 -1.91
C ALA A 521 8.95 -19.02 -2.79
N ASN A 522 8.98 -19.37 -4.09
CA ASN A 522 10.03 -19.02 -5.04
C ASN A 522 9.54 -18.43 -6.39
N ASP A 523 8.24 -18.27 -6.62
CA ASP A 523 7.73 -17.90 -7.96
C ASP A 523 7.65 -16.37 -8.19
N VAL A 524 8.71 -15.82 -8.78
CA VAL A 524 8.82 -14.40 -9.16
C VAL A 524 7.77 -14.00 -10.20
N TRP A 525 7.29 -14.91 -11.05
CA TRP A 525 6.32 -14.61 -12.12
C TRP A 525 4.93 -14.26 -11.57
N ARG A 526 4.62 -14.75 -10.36
CA ARG A 526 3.43 -14.40 -9.58
C ARG A 526 3.61 -13.12 -8.77
N PHE A 527 4.77 -12.47 -8.88
CA PHE A 527 5.19 -11.31 -8.10
C PHE A 527 5.20 -11.58 -6.58
N TRP A 528 5.76 -12.72 -6.15
CA TRP A 528 6.11 -12.95 -4.75
C TRP A 528 7.52 -12.47 -4.40
N GLY A 529 7.69 -12.04 -3.15
CA GLY A 529 8.94 -11.48 -2.64
C GLY A 529 8.94 -9.96 -2.53
N ARG A 530 10.13 -9.36 -2.62
CA ARG A 530 10.37 -7.93 -2.40
C ARG A 530 11.34 -7.36 -3.44
N ILE A 531 11.15 -6.10 -3.81
CA ILE A 531 12.12 -5.33 -4.60
C ILE A 531 13.12 -4.67 -3.66
N SER A 532 14.41 -4.86 -3.89
CA SER A 532 15.47 -4.28 -3.04
C SER A 532 16.49 -3.47 -3.84
N LYS A 533 17.02 -2.41 -3.21
CA LYS A 533 18.09 -1.54 -3.74
C LYS A 533 19.42 -1.81 -3.01
N LYS A 534 19.79 -3.09 -2.90
CA LYS A 534 21.01 -3.56 -2.22
C LYS A 534 22.29 -3.24 -3.03
N SER A 535 22.15 -3.10 -4.35
CA SER A 535 23.13 -2.46 -5.25
C SER A 535 22.38 -1.90 -6.48
N THR A 536 23.09 -1.33 -7.45
CA THR A 536 22.58 -1.10 -8.81
C THR A 536 23.04 -2.25 -9.72
N PRO A 537 22.17 -2.85 -10.56
CA PRO A 537 20.75 -2.54 -10.78
C PRO A 537 19.82 -2.95 -9.63
N VAL A 538 18.56 -2.50 -9.67
CA VAL A 538 17.52 -2.90 -8.71
C VAL A 538 17.14 -4.36 -8.94
N PHE A 539 17.04 -5.16 -7.87
CA PHE A 539 16.75 -6.59 -7.96
C PHE A 539 15.37 -6.95 -7.38
N LEU A 540 14.66 -7.83 -8.08
CA LEU A 540 13.58 -8.64 -7.52
C LEU A 540 14.24 -9.73 -6.65
N SER A 541 13.78 -9.89 -5.41
CA SER A 541 14.33 -10.85 -4.46
C SER A 541 13.23 -11.67 -3.77
N ASN A 542 13.37 -12.99 -3.79
CA ASN A 542 12.41 -13.91 -3.19
C ASN A 542 12.34 -13.75 -1.67
N SER A 543 11.16 -13.99 -1.09
CA SER A 543 10.93 -14.02 0.36
C SER A 543 11.76 -15.10 1.07
N ALA A 544 12.09 -16.22 0.39
CA ALA A 544 12.85 -17.33 0.95
C ALA A 544 14.35 -17.05 1.19
N LEU A 545 14.94 -16.02 0.57
CA LEU A 545 16.39 -15.77 0.58
C LEU A 545 16.92 -15.02 1.83
N SER A 546 16.21 -15.13 2.96
CA SER A 546 16.64 -14.60 4.26
C SER A 546 16.50 -15.57 5.44
N MET A 547 16.13 -16.84 5.21
CA MET A 547 16.39 -17.87 6.22
C MET A 547 17.89 -18.18 6.22
N LEU A 548 18.46 -18.25 7.41
CA LEU A 548 19.86 -18.61 7.68
C LEU A 548 20.36 -19.69 6.71
N LEU A 549 21.46 -19.43 6.00
CA LEU A 549 22.36 -20.51 5.61
C LEU A 549 23.00 -21.03 6.90
N PRO A 550 22.74 -22.28 7.34
CA PRO A 550 23.75 -22.99 8.09
C PRO A 550 24.96 -23.13 7.16
N GLY A 551 26.17 -23.10 7.71
CA GLY A 551 27.39 -23.11 6.90
C GLY A 551 27.58 -24.42 6.12
N GLU A 552 27.02 -24.53 4.93
CA GLU A 552 27.39 -25.52 3.93
C GLU A 552 28.06 -24.84 2.74
N ILE A 553 29.35 -25.09 2.64
CA ILE A 553 30.23 -24.58 1.60
C ILE A 553 29.93 -25.36 0.33
N TRP A 554 29.21 -24.77 -0.61
CA TRP A 554 29.19 -25.26 -1.99
C TRP A 554 30.57 -25.00 -2.62
N GLN A 555 31.46 -25.98 -2.45
CA GLN A 555 32.71 -26.05 -3.20
C GLN A 555 32.36 -26.30 -4.67
N SER A 556 32.46 -25.27 -5.51
CA SER A 556 32.65 -25.49 -6.93
C SER A 556 34.04 -26.09 -7.14
N SER A 557 34.09 -27.41 -7.33
CA SER A 557 35.30 -28.10 -7.74
C SER A 557 35.66 -27.71 -9.16
N GLU A 558 36.51 -26.70 -9.34
CA GLU A 558 37.63 -26.66 -10.31
C GLU A 558 38.37 -25.31 -10.31
N GLY A 559 39.65 -25.34 -9.89
CA GLY A 559 40.73 -24.45 -10.35
C GLY A 559 40.67 -22.93 -10.11
N GLY A 560 41.41 -22.43 -9.11
CA GLY A 560 41.92 -21.04 -9.14
C GLY A 560 42.01 -20.33 -7.80
N ASP A 561 43.22 -20.26 -7.24
CA ASP A 561 43.73 -19.35 -6.21
C ASP A 561 42.98 -19.15 -4.87
N LYS A 562 43.70 -19.57 -3.81
CA LYS A 562 43.34 -19.35 -2.40
C LYS A 562 43.61 -17.91 -1.99
N PHE A 563 42.57 -17.16 -1.62
CA PHE A 563 42.73 -16.06 -0.66
C PHE A 563 42.39 -16.55 0.75
N GLN A 564 43.30 -16.31 1.70
CA GLN A 564 43.14 -16.76 3.09
C GLN A 564 42.19 -15.84 3.86
N SER A 565 41.23 -16.43 4.56
CA SER A 565 40.21 -15.74 5.36
C SER A 565 40.70 -15.50 6.80
N SER A 566 41.59 -14.52 7.03
CA SER A 566 42.05 -14.16 8.39
C SER A 566 41.74 -12.74 8.87
N ASP A 567 41.43 -11.80 7.97
CA ASP A 567 41.49 -10.35 8.30
C ASP A 567 40.15 -9.59 8.29
N LEU A 568 39.00 -10.29 8.34
CA LEU A 568 37.66 -9.66 8.25
C LEU A 568 36.64 -10.14 9.30
N PHE A 569 37.06 -10.29 10.56
CA PHE A 569 36.14 -10.31 11.71
C PHE A 569 36.70 -9.55 12.92
N GLN A 570 36.64 -8.21 12.86
CA GLN A 570 36.37 -7.41 14.05
C GLN A 570 34.95 -6.89 13.97
N ILE A 571 34.07 -7.45 14.83
CA ILE A 571 32.76 -6.88 15.08
C ILE A 571 32.98 -5.62 15.93
N GLY A 572 33.03 -4.47 15.27
CA GLY A 572 32.95 -3.17 15.92
C GLY A 572 31.49 -2.76 16.10
N ASP A 573 31.14 -2.31 17.30
CA ASP A 573 29.82 -1.76 17.60
C ASP A 573 29.48 -0.54 16.71
N SER A 574 28.17 -0.27 16.55
CA SER A 574 27.54 0.90 15.90
C SER A 574 27.62 0.96 14.36
N TRP A 575 26.61 1.38 13.59
CA TRP A 575 25.43 2.21 13.87
C TRP A 575 24.18 1.71 13.09
N ASN A 576 22.99 1.69 13.72
CA ASN A 576 21.72 1.60 12.99
C ASN A 576 21.32 2.99 12.48
N GLU A 577 21.65 3.32 11.23
CA GLU A 577 21.25 4.57 10.59
C GLU A 577 19.88 4.45 9.90
N GLY A 578 18.90 5.21 10.38
CA GLY A 578 17.69 5.49 9.61
C GLY A 578 17.97 6.49 8.49
N TYR A 579 17.04 6.61 7.54
CA TYR A 579 17.08 7.58 6.44
C TYR A 579 15.74 8.30 6.34
N ILE A 580 15.76 9.59 5.96
CA ILE A 580 14.58 10.37 5.54
C ILE A 580 14.78 10.66 4.06
N HIS A 581 13.77 10.49 3.21
CA HIS A 581 13.97 10.65 1.76
C HIS A 581 13.06 11.74 1.20
N ALA A 582 13.62 12.60 0.38
CA ALA A 582 12.89 13.53 -0.47
C ALA A 582 12.61 12.86 -1.83
N VAL A 583 11.41 13.09 -2.36
CA VAL A 583 10.99 12.69 -3.71
C VAL A 583 10.84 13.97 -4.53
N ASP A 584 11.26 13.93 -5.80
CA ASP A 584 11.07 15.00 -6.79
C ASP A 584 9.59 15.08 -7.27
#